data_AF-A0A7Y6UVS2-F1
#
_entry.id   AF-A0A7Y6UVS2-F1
#
_cell.length_a   1.000
_cell.length_b   1.000
_cell.length_c   1.000
_cell.angle_alpha   90.00
_cell.angle_beta   90.00
_cell.angle_gamma   90.00
#
_symmetry.space_group_name_H-M   'P 1'
#
loop_
_entity.id
_entity.type
_entity.pdbx_description
1 polymer ?
#
loop_
_entity_poly.entity_id
_entity_poly.type
_entity_poly.pdbx_seq_one_letter_code
_entity_poly.pdbx_strand_id
1 'polypeptide(L)'
;MGNKFKSMGLIGLGMVAGVAASMQFSAIAQKSGTPLPLEELRQLSDVFGLIKSDYVEDVDDKKLVQEAIAGMVSSLDPHSVYLDKKAFKEMRESVQGKFVGIGIEVGMEDGYVKVVSPIEDSPAFKAGIKAGDLITRIDNAPMKGLSLDEAIKKMRGEPHTKLVLTLSRKGEDKPVVVPVVREEIRVQSVKAKMVEPDYAWLRISQFQEPTVEDMAKKVTALYAQNPNIKGMVLDLRNDPGGVVPGAIGVSAAFLPKDVVVVSTNGQLLDSKQTLYARPEFYAGRHPGDPLQKLPAALKSVPLVVLVNSGSASASEIVAGALQDYKRATIMGSQTFGKGSVQTLRQLTADTAVKLTTARYYTPNGRAIQAKGIVPDMAIDDTVDGEGLDSLRLREADLEKHLANGNGEEEVKSRNGRVDELEEEQRILALAKKHKPIEFGSKEDFPLAQALNHLKGLPVKLAKADAPVAAAAKPEEKAAKK
;
A
#
# COMPACT_ATOMS: atom_id res chain seq x y z
N MET A 1 36.44 68.46 14.81
CA MET A 1 35.60 67.58 15.68
C MET A 1 34.47 66.82 14.91
N GLY A 2 34.50 66.72 13.57
CA GLY A 2 33.37 66.15 12.80
C GLY A 2 33.37 64.64 12.54
N ASN A 3 34.52 63.94 12.61
CA ASN A 3 34.59 62.52 12.26
C ASN A 3 34.36 61.55 13.42
N LYS A 4 34.69 61.92 14.67
CA LYS A 4 34.49 61.02 15.81
C LYS A 4 33.02 60.84 16.19
N PHE A 5 32.19 61.87 16.01
CA PHE A 5 30.74 61.79 16.25
C PHE A 5 29.99 60.96 15.19
N LYS A 6 30.43 60.98 13.92
CA LYS A 6 29.85 60.13 12.87
C LYS A 6 30.15 58.65 13.09
N SER A 7 31.37 58.32 13.53
CA SER A 7 31.74 56.94 13.85
C SER A 7 31.01 56.40 15.08
N MET A 8 30.80 57.22 16.13
CA MET A 8 30.00 56.80 17.29
C MET A 8 28.52 56.60 16.94
N GLY A 9 27.94 57.42 16.05
CA GLY A 9 26.58 57.24 15.57
C GLY A 9 26.38 55.95 14.77
N LEU A 10 27.33 55.60 13.90
CA LEU A 10 27.30 54.36 13.10
C LEU A 10 27.50 53.10 13.96
N ILE A 11 28.35 53.16 14.98
CA ILE A 11 28.55 52.04 15.92
C ILE A 11 27.31 51.86 16.80
N GLY A 12 26.69 52.95 17.27
CA GLY A 12 25.43 52.90 18.01
C GLY A 12 24.26 52.34 17.20
N LEU A 13 24.12 52.75 15.93
CA LEU A 13 23.09 52.21 15.03
C LEU A 13 23.34 50.73 14.70
N GLY A 14 24.60 50.34 14.54
CA GLY A 14 25.01 48.94 14.33
C GLY A 14 24.74 48.05 15.53
N MET A 15 24.90 48.55 16.76
CA MET A 15 24.54 47.81 17.98
C MET A 15 23.03 47.63 18.12
N VAL A 16 22.22 48.66 17.82
CA VAL A 16 20.75 48.55 17.88
C VAL A 16 20.23 47.60 16.80
N ALA A 17 20.78 47.65 15.58
CA ALA A 17 20.44 46.71 14.51
C ALA A 17 20.92 45.28 14.82
N GLY A 18 22.07 45.13 15.48
CA GLY A 18 22.61 43.83 15.91
C GLY A 18 21.81 43.17 17.03
N VAL A 19 21.30 43.94 18.00
CA VAL A 19 20.39 43.44 19.04
C VAL A 19 19.01 43.11 18.46
N ALA A 20 18.51 43.88 17.50
CA ALA A 20 17.28 43.55 16.80
C ALA A 20 17.40 42.27 15.94
N ALA A 21 18.60 41.96 15.41
CA ALA A 21 18.86 40.74 14.65
C ALA A 21 19.20 39.50 15.52
N SER A 22 19.65 39.69 16.77
CA SER A 22 19.96 38.61 17.71
C SER A 22 18.81 38.25 18.66
N MET A 23 17.79 39.11 18.74
CA MET A 23 16.47 38.66 19.19
C MET A 23 15.94 37.70 18.13
N GLN A 24 16.19 36.41 18.35
CA GLN A 24 15.43 35.35 17.72
C GLN A 24 13.97 35.55 18.13
N PHE A 25 13.23 36.35 17.36
CA PHE A 25 11.82 36.12 17.21
C PHE A 25 11.74 34.70 16.66
N SER A 26 11.50 33.75 17.55
CA SER A 26 10.82 32.53 17.15
C SER A 26 9.58 33.06 16.44
N ALA A 27 9.61 33.06 15.11
CA ALA A 27 8.42 33.14 14.32
C ALA A 27 7.63 31.88 14.69
N ILE A 28 6.93 31.96 15.82
CA ILE A 28 5.74 31.20 16.07
C ILE A 28 4.86 31.66 14.93
N ALA A 29 4.90 30.89 13.84
CA ALA A 29 3.81 30.85 12.90
C ALA A 29 2.59 30.59 13.77
N GLN A 30 1.88 31.67 14.08
CA GLN A 30 0.66 31.63 14.84
C GLN A 30 -0.29 30.86 13.94
N LYS A 31 -0.33 29.54 14.11
CA LYS A 31 -1.41 28.72 13.60
C LYS A 31 -2.66 29.41 14.12
N SER A 32 -3.41 30.02 13.22
CA SER A 32 -4.81 30.35 13.44
C SER A 32 -5.56 29.03 13.57
N GLY A 33 -5.34 28.35 14.71
CA GLY A 33 -6.13 27.23 15.15
C GLY A 33 -7.40 27.78 15.74
N THR A 34 -8.52 27.17 15.40
CA THR A 34 -9.75 27.28 16.19
C THR A 34 -9.40 27.05 17.66
N PRO A 35 -9.95 27.83 18.62
CA PRO A 35 -9.72 27.60 20.03
C PRO A 35 -10.03 26.15 20.39
N LEU A 36 -9.27 25.57 21.33
CA LEU A 36 -9.57 24.22 21.81
C LEU A 36 -10.99 24.19 22.41
N PRO A 37 -11.77 23.14 22.13
CA PRO A 37 -13.12 22.98 22.68
C PRO A 37 -13.03 22.58 24.17
N LEU A 38 -12.87 23.57 25.05
CA LEU A 38 -12.57 23.33 26.47
C LEU A 38 -13.70 22.62 27.22
N GLU A 39 -14.96 22.86 26.83
CA GLU A 39 -16.13 22.21 27.44
C GLU A 39 -16.16 20.71 27.12
N GLU A 40 -15.94 20.36 25.86
CA GLU A 40 -15.91 18.99 25.37
C GLU A 40 -14.68 18.22 25.89
N LEU A 41 -13.52 18.89 26.00
CA LEU A 41 -12.33 18.32 26.64
C LEU A 41 -12.55 18.04 28.13
N ARG A 42 -13.30 18.92 28.81
CA ARG A 42 -13.72 18.68 30.19
C ARG A 42 -14.68 17.50 30.27
N GLN A 43 -15.68 17.43 29.39
CA GLN A 43 -16.62 16.31 29.34
C GLN A 43 -15.90 14.96 29.10
N LEU A 44 -14.92 14.92 28.19
CA LEU A 44 -14.06 13.74 28.00
C LEU A 44 -13.34 13.34 29.29
N SER A 45 -12.82 14.33 30.04
CA SER A 45 -12.14 14.10 31.32
C SER A 45 -13.09 13.61 32.41
N ASP A 46 -14.30 14.16 32.47
CA ASP A 46 -15.34 13.76 33.42
C ASP A 46 -15.80 12.32 33.17
N VAL A 47 -15.99 11.93 31.90
CA VAL A 47 -16.30 10.54 31.51
C VAL A 47 -15.16 9.59 31.87
N PHE A 48 -13.91 9.98 31.62
CA PHE A 48 -12.75 9.19 32.05
C PHE A 48 -12.74 8.98 33.57
N GLY A 49 -13.01 10.03 34.35
CA GLY A 49 -13.11 9.95 35.81
C GLY A 49 -14.23 9.01 36.28
N LEU A 50 -15.42 9.08 35.65
CA LEU A 50 -16.56 8.23 35.97
C LEU A 50 -16.25 6.74 35.71
N ILE A 51 -15.57 6.41 34.60
CA ILE A 51 -15.15 5.03 34.33
C ILE A 51 -14.19 4.54 35.43
N LYS A 52 -13.28 5.40 35.90
CA LYS A 52 -12.32 5.03 36.95
C LYS A 52 -12.96 4.82 38.32
N SER A 53 -14.03 5.53 38.64
CA SER A 53 -14.69 5.44 39.96
C SER A 53 -15.82 4.43 40.02
N ASP A 54 -16.59 4.27 38.93
CA ASP A 54 -17.88 3.59 38.96
C ASP A 54 -17.91 2.29 38.15
N TYR A 55 -16.91 2.03 37.29
CA TYR A 55 -16.85 0.76 36.57
C TYR A 55 -16.54 -0.40 37.52
N VAL A 56 -17.17 -1.54 37.28
CA VAL A 56 -17.16 -2.71 38.19
C VAL A 56 -15.78 -3.38 38.33
N GLU A 57 -14.85 -3.11 37.39
CA GLU A 57 -13.49 -3.64 37.38
C GLU A 57 -12.44 -2.52 37.29
N ASP A 58 -11.23 -2.79 37.73
CA ASP A 58 -10.11 -1.87 37.55
C ASP A 58 -9.74 -1.73 36.07
N VAL A 59 -9.70 -0.49 35.58
CA VAL A 59 -9.30 -0.16 34.20
C VAL A 59 -7.91 0.45 34.18
N ASP A 60 -7.06 -0.03 33.25
CA ASP A 60 -5.74 0.55 32.98
C ASP A 60 -5.86 1.91 32.27
N ASP A 61 -5.30 2.95 32.90
CA ASP A 61 -5.38 4.34 32.41
C ASP A 61 -4.82 4.48 31.00
N LYS A 62 -3.67 3.84 30.75
CA LYS A 62 -2.97 3.94 29.48
C LYS A 62 -3.79 3.31 28.37
N LYS A 63 -4.37 2.14 28.60
CA LYS A 63 -5.28 1.48 27.66
C LYS A 63 -6.49 2.37 27.39
N LEU A 64 -7.14 2.91 28.42
CA LEU A 64 -8.34 3.73 28.24
C LEU A 64 -8.06 4.99 27.41
N VAL A 65 -6.95 5.70 27.67
CA VAL A 65 -6.53 6.85 26.86
C VAL A 65 -6.20 6.42 25.42
N GLN A 66 -5.52 5.29 25.23
CA GLN A 66 -5.19 4.78 23.89
C GLN A 66 -6.44 4.44 23.08
N GLU A 67 -7.44 3.78 23.68
CA GLU A 67 -8.72 3.46 23.04
C GLU A 67 -9.50 4.73 22.70
N ALA A 68 -9.49 5.74 23.57
CA ALA A 68 -10.11 7.04 23.27
C ALA A 68 -9.45 7.74 22.07
N ILE A 69 -8.12 7.77 22.01
CA ILE A 69 -7.38 8.32 20.86
C ILE A 69 -7.67 7.52 19.59
N ALA A 70 -7.63 6.19 19.68
CA ALA A 70 -7.91 5.30 18.55
C ALA A 70 -9.33 5.52 18.01
N GLY A 71 -10.33 5.63 18.88
CA GLY A 71 -11.72 5.91 18.51
C GLY A 71 -11.91 7.26 17.84
N MET A 72 -11.24 8.32 18.32
CA MET A 72 -11.27 9.63 17.66
C MET A 72 -10.74 9.55 16.23
N VAL A 73 -9.61 8.87 16.02
CA VAL A 73 -8.95 8.83 14.71
C VAL A 73 -9.69 7.91 13.73
N SER A 74 -10.12 6.74 14.17
CA SER A 74 -10.87 5.78 13.33
C SER A 74 -12.28 6.27 12.97
N SER A 75 -12.78 7.28 13.70
CA SER A 75 -14.07 7.90 13.37
C SER A 75 -14.05 8.72 12.08
N LEU A 76 -12.86 9.15 11.61
CA LEU A 76 -12.72 10.09 10.49
C LEU A 76 -12.92 9.45 9.12
N ASP A 77 -12.20 8.36 8.86
CA ASP A 77 -12.19 7.63 7.59
C ASP A 77 -11.55 6.24 7.81
N PRO A 78 -11.72 5.25 6.90
CA PRO A 78 -11.20 3.90 7.08
C PRO A 78 -9.67 3.76 7.01
N HIS A 79 -8.95 4.83 6.64
CA HIS A 79 -7.49 4.83 6.45
C HIS A 79 -6.74 5.56 7.57
N SER A 80 -7.44 6.41 8.33
CA SER A 80 -6.91 7.15 9.46
C SER A 80 -6.83 6.25 10.70
N VAL A 81 -5.64 6.12 11.29
CA VAL A 81 -5.42 5.21 12.42
C VAL A 81 -4.38 5.75 13.41
N TYR A 82 -4.65 5.56 14.70
CA TYR A 82 -3.65 5.73 15.74
C TYR A 82 -2.74 4.50 15.81
N LEU A 83 -1.44 4.73 15.73
CA LEU A 83 -0.41 3.70 15.78
C LEU A 83 0.22 3.73 17.17
N ASP A 84 -0.15 2.76 17.99
CA ASP A 84 0.56 2.47 19.23
C ASP A 84 1.98 1.94 18.94
N LYS A 85 2.74 1.62 19.99
CA LYS A 85 4.12 1.12 19.85
C LYS A 85 4.24 -0.11 18.95
N LYS A 86 3.29 -1.04 19.03
CA LYS A 86 3.31 -2.28 18.27
C LYS A 86 2.96 -1.99 16.81
N ALA A 87 1.84 -1.33 16.57
CA ALA A 87 1.35 -1.00 15.24
C ALA A 87 2.32 -0.07 14.48
N PHE A 88 2.97 0.86 15.19
CA PHE A 88 3.99 1.74 14.61
C PHE A 88 5.23 0.97 14.17
N LYS A 89 5.70 0.02 14.99
CA LYS A 89 6.81 -0.87 14.64
C LYS A 89 6.48 -1.74 13.41
N GLU A 90 5.32 -2.38 13.40
CA GLU A 90 4.87 -3.24 12.30
C GLU A 90 4.71 -2.47 10.99
N MET A 91 4.15 -1.25 11.05
CA MET A 91 4.06 -0.37 9.89
C MET A 91 5.45 0.00 9.34
N ARG A 92 6.41 0.33 10.22
CA ARG A 92 7.78 0.63 9.80
C ARG A 92 8.47 -0.56 9.15
N GLU A 93 8.31 -1.76 9.73
CA GLU A 93 8.84 -3.01 9.15
C GLU A 93 8.27 -3.27 7.74
N SER A 94 6.96 -3.03 7.56
CA SER A 94 6.31 -3.16 6.25
C SER A 94 6.83 -2.16 5.23
N VAL A 95 6.98 -0.88 5.61
CA VAL A 95 7.50 0.18 4.72
C VAL A 95 8.96 -0.07 4.32
N GLN A 96 9.78 -0.52 5.26
CA GLN A 96 11.18 -0.84 5.02
C GLN A 96 11.38 -2.14 4.23
N GLY A 97 10.32 -2.96 4.10
CA GLY A 97 10.40 -4.29 3.50
C GLY A 97 11.29 -5.25 4.31
N LYS A 98 11.44 -4.98 5.61
CA LYS A 98 12.40 -5.65 6.49
C LYS A 98 11.76 -5.93 7.83
N PHE A 99 11.90 -7.16 8.29
CA PHE A 99 11.49 -7.55 9.63
C PHE A 99 12.48 -8.55 10.21
N VAL A 100 12.52 -8.66 11.54
CA VAL A 100 13.35 -9.67 12.20
C VAL A 100 12.54 -10.92 12.48
N GLY A 101 13.01 -12.05 11.96
CA GLY A 101 12.36 -13.33 12.14
C GLY A 101 13.15 -14.47 11.50
N ILE A 102 12.46 -15.57 11.20
CA ILE A 102 13.07 -16.76 10.60
C ILE A 102 12.88 -16.87 9.09
N GLY A 103 11.99 -16.04 8.51
CA GLY A 103 11.74 -15.99 7.08
C GLY A 103 10.90 -17.17 6.56
N ILE A 104 9.72 -17.37 7.12
CA ILE A 104 8.73 -18.31 6.60
C ILE A 104 7.40 -17.62 6.38
N GLU A 105 6.71 -18.03 5.33
CA GLU A 105 5.29 -17.79 5.14
C GLU A 105 4.51 -18.94 5.80
N VAL A 106 3.53 -18.59 6.62
CA VAL A 106 2.75 -19.54 7.41
C VAL A 106 1.26 -19.30 7.21
N GLY A 107 0.50 -20.38 7.27
CA GLY A 107 -0.95 -20.38 7.33
C GLY A 107 -1.44 -21.25 8.48
N MET A 108 -2.75 -21.30 8.65
CA MET A 108 -3.39 -22.24 9.59
C MET A 108 -4.01 -23.40 8.82
N GLU A 109 -3.77 -24.61 9.29
CA GLU A 109 -4.40 -25.84 8.78
C GLU A 109 -4.72 -26.76 9.96
N ASP A 110 -6.00 -27.10 10.11
CA ASP A 110 -6.51 -27.99 11.17
C ASP A 110 -6.07 -27.60 12.60
N GLY A 111 -5.95 -26.29 12.86
CA GLY A 111 -5.53 -25.75 14.16
C GLY A 111 -4.02 -25.83 14.42
N TYR A 112 -3.22 -26.17 13.41
CA TYR A 112 -1.77 -26.12 13.41
C TYR A 112 -1.25 -25.01 12.50
N VAL A 113 -0.08 -24.47 12.86
CA VAL A 113 0.66 -23.54 12.02
C VAL A 113 1.36 -24.34 10.93
N LYS A 114 0.94 -24.17 9.67
CA LYS A 114 1.54 -24.83 8.51
C LYS A 114 2.48 -23.89 7.79
N VAL A 115 3.66 -24.37 7.43
CA VAL A 115 4.58 -23.67 6.54
C VAL A 115 4.01 -23.70 5.13
N VAL A 116 3.68 -22.52 4.60
CA VAL A 116 3.28 -22.36 3.19
C VAL A 116 4.53 -22.45 2.34
N SER A 117 5.53 -21.60 2.62
CA SER A 117 6.84 -21.66 1.99
C SER A 117 7.90 -21.01 2.88
N PRO A 118 9.13 -21.56 2.95
CA PRO A 118 10.27 -20.78 3.41
C PRO A 118 10.59 -19.67 2.40
N ILE A 119 11.07 -18.53 2.90
CA ILE A 119 11.61 -17.45 2.06
C ILE A 119 13.02 -17.87 1.64
N GLU A 120 13.33 -17.84 0.35
CA GLU A 120 14.66 -18.20 -0.16
C GLU A 120 15.77 -17.40 0.53
N ASP A 121 16.93 -18.05 0.76
CA ASP A 121 18.09 -17.52 1.50
C ASP A 121 17.85 -17.12 2.97
N SER A 122 16.63 -17.28 3.50
CA SER A 122 16.32 -17.04 4.91
C SER A 122 16.96 -18.07 5.84
N PRO A 123 17.06 -17.79 7.15
CA PRO A 123 17.46 -18.77 8.16
C PRO A 123 16.63 -20.06 8.10
N ALA A 124 15.31 -19.96 7.91
CA ALA A 124 14.44 -21.12 7.80
C ALA A 124 14.73 -21.97 6.56
N PHE A 125 14.97 -21.33 5.41
CA PHE A 125 15.35 -22.02 4.19
C PHE A 125 16.69 -22.75 4.36
N LYS A 126 17.70 -22.06 4.89
CA LYS A 126 19.02 -22.63 5.19
C LYS A 126 18.96 -23.77 6.22
N ALA A 127 18.02 -23.69 7.15
CA ALA A 127 17.79 -24.73 8.17
C ALA A 127 16.99 -25.94 7.65
N GLY A 128 16.62 -25.96 6.37
CA GLY A 128 15.97 -27.11 5.72
C GLY A 128 14.49 -27.27 6.04
N ILE A 129 13.82 -26.18 6.43
CA ILE A 129 12.36 -26.13 6.58
C ILE A 129 11.74 -26.18 5.18
N LYS A 130 10.64 -26.93 5.02
CA LYS A 130 10.00 -27.19 3.74
C LYS A 130 8.54 -26.74 3.75
N ALA A 131 8.02 -26.42 2.57
CA ALA A 131 6.60 -26.22 2.37
C ALA A 131 5.83 -27.48 2.82
N GLY A 132 4.75 -27.27 3.57
CA GLY A 132 3.92 -28.34 4.13
C GLY A 132 4.34 -28.84 5.52
N ASP A 133 5.46 -28.38 6.08
CA ASP A 133 5.81 -28.68 7.47
C ASP A 133 4.76 -28.10 8.44
N LEU A 134 4.33 -28.88 9.44
CA LEU A 134 3.47 -28.41 10.53
C LEU A 134 4.31 -28.06 11.74
N ILE A 135 4.29 -26.80 12.17
CA ILE A 135 5.00 -26.34 13.37
C ILE A 135 4.18 -26.75 14.59
N THR A 136 4.67 -27.77 15.30
CA THR A 136 3.99 -28.31 16.48
C THR A 136 4.42 -27.64 17.77
N ARG A 137 5.69 -27.21 17.85
CA ARG A 137 6.26 -26.47 18.99
C ARG A 137 7.26 -25.41 18.54
N ILE A 138 7.34 -24.34 19.33
CA ILE A 138 8.45 -23.38 19.32
C ILE A 138 9.07 -23.39 20.72
N ASP A 139 10.35 -23.73 20.78
CA ASP A 139 11.07 -24.07 22.00
C ASP A 139 10.27 -25.12 22.80
N ASN A 140 9.92 -24.81 24.04
CA ASN A 140 9.11 -25.67 24.88
C ASN A 140 7.60 -25.40 24.79
N ALA A 141 7.14 -24.44 23.98
CA ALA A 141 5.73 -24.07 23.89
C ALA A 141 5.00 -24.82 22.75
N PRO A 142 3.85 -25.47 23.02
CA PRO A 142 3.01 -26.03 21.96
C PRO A 142 2.38 -24.91 21.11
N MET A 143 2.20 -25.16 19.81
CA MET A 143 1.63 -24.19 18.87
C MET A 143 0.16 -24.43 18.55
N LYS A 144 -0.40 -25.58 18.95
CA LYS A 144 -1.81 -25.92 18.71
C LYS A 144 -2.72 -24.98 19.49
N GLY A 145 -3.74 -24.43 18.82
CA GLY A 145 -4.73 -23.55 19.44
C GLY A 145 -4.29 -22.09 19.60
N LEU A 146 -3.06 -21.74 19.21
CA LEU A 146 -2.66 -20.34 19.06
C LEU A 146 -3.32 -19.75 17.82
N SER A 147 -3.68 -18.47 17.90
CA SER A 147 -3.98 -17.69 16.71
C SER A 147 -2.74 -17.51 15.82
N LEU A 148 -2.95 -17.18 14.55
CA LEU A 148 -1.85 -16.96 13.61
C LEU A 148 -0.93 -15.82 14.05
N ASP A 149 -1.51 -14.75 14.60
CA ASP A 149 -0.76 -13.60 15.11
C ASP A 149 0.11 -13.95 16.32
N GLU A 150 -0.41 -14.77 17.24
CA GLU A 150 0.37 -15.26 18.37
C GLU A 150 1.53 -16.16 17.93
N ALA A 151 1.28 -17.00 16.93
CA ALA A 151 2.33 -17.82 16.34
C ALA A 151 3.42 -16.96 15.69
N ILE A 152 3.04 -15.98 14.87
CA ILE A 152 3.96 -15.02 14.25
C ILE A 152 4.77 -14.28 15.31
N LYS A 153 4.13 -13.83 16.39
CA LYS A 153 4.80 -13.13 17.50
C LYS A 153 5.88 -13.99 18.17
N LYS A 154 5.67 -15.30 18.30
CA LYS A 154 6.68 -16.24 18.83
C LYS A 154 7.84 -16.48 17.86
N MET A 155 7.57 -16.45 16.55
CA MET A 155 8.60 -16.64 15.52
C MET A 155 9.45 -15.38 15.32
N ARG A 156 8.88 -14.20 15.50
CA ARG A 156 9.60 -12.91 15.57
C ARG A 156 10.34 -12.76 16.90
N GLY A 157 11.27 -11.81 16.95
CA GLY A 157 12.06 -11.54 18.15
C GLY A 157 13.26 -10.65 17.84
N GLU A 158 14.18 -10.55 18.79
CA GLU A 158 15.42 -9.79 18.61
C GLU A 158 16.36 -10.48 17.61
N PRO A 159 17.12 -9.72 16.81
CA PRO A 159 18.04 -10.28 15.83
C PRO A 159 19.13 -11.11 16.51
N HIS A 160 19.59 -12.15 15.82
CA HIS A 160 20.59 -13.12 16.26
C HIS A 160 20.20 -13.98 17.47
N THR A 161 18.96 -13.89 17.95
CA THR A 161 18.43 -14.84 18.94
C THR A 161 18.07 -16.16 18.29
N LYS A 162 18.16 -17.26 19.05
CA LYS A 162 17.79 -18.60 18.59
C LYS A 162 16.39 -18.96 19.03
N LEU A 163 15.74 -19.82 18.24
CA LEU A 163 14.58 -20.59 18.64
C LEU A 163 14.69 -21.99 18.06
N VAL A 164 13.99 -22.93 18.66
CA VAL A 164 13.95 -24.32 18.21
C VAL A 164 12.56 -24.64 17.70
N LEU A 165 12.43 -24.99 16.43
CA LEU A 165 11.17 -25.46 15.87
C LEU A 165 11.08 -26.98 15.98
N THR A 166 9.91 -27.48 16.39
CA THR A 166 9.57 -28.90 16.26
C THR A 166 8.52 -29.05 15.16
N LEU A 167 8.88 -29.74 14.08
CA LEU A 167 8.09 -29.87 12.87
C LEU A 167 7.56 -31.29 12.72
N SER A 168 6.30 -31.43 12.34
CA SER A 168 5.77 -32.67 11.77
C SER A 168 5.82 -32.55 10.25
N ARG A 169 6.54 -33.47 9.60
CA ARG A 169 6.78 -33.46 8.16
C ARG A 169 6.14 -34.69 7.54
N LYS A 170 5.38 -34.51 6.45
CA LYS A 170 4.76 -35.62 5.73
C LYS A 170 5.84 -36.57 5.21
N GLY A 171 5.70 -37.85 5.53
CA GLY A 171 6.65 -38.91 5.15
C GLY A 171 7.79 -39.15 6.14
N GLU A 172 7.82 -38.42 7.26
CA GLU A 172 8.75 -38.65 8.38
C GLU A 172 7.96 -39.12 9.61
N ASP A 173 8.33 -40.27 10.18
CA ASP A 173 7.63 -40.83 11.35
C ASP A 173 8.00 -40.12 12.67
N LYS A 174 9.13 -39.40 12.69
CA LYS A 174 9.64 -38.68 13.86
C LYS A 174 9.58 -37.16 13.64
N PRO A 175 9.27 -36.37 14.68
CA PRO A 175 9.35 -34.92 14.58
C PRO A 175 10.75 -34.44 14.21
N VAL A 176 10.83 -33.47 13.29
CA VAL A 176 12.08 -32.82 12.89
C VAL A 176 12.31 -31.63 13.80
N VAL A 177 13.43 -31.62 14.52
CA VAL A 177 13.80 -30.52 15.43
C VAL A 177 14.86 -29.66 14.77
N VAL A 178 14.55 -28.37 14.56
CA VAL A 178 15.37 -27.45 13.77
C VAL A 178 15.68 -26.21 14.59
N PRO A 179 16.94 -25.98 15.02
CA PRO A 179 17.35 -24.70 15.56
C PRO A 179 17.45 -23.66 14.45
N VAL A 180 16.82 -22.51 14.64
CA VAL A 180 16.84 -21.40 13.68
C VAL A 180 17.27 -20.12 14.39
N VAL A 181 18.14 -19.36 13.74
CA VAL A 181 18.58 -18.05 14.22
C VAL A 181 17.69 -16.99 13.58
N ARG A 182 17.17 -16.05 14.37
CA ARG A 182 16.43 -14.91 13.84
C ARG A 182 17.40 -13.96 13.15
N GLU A 183 17.06 -13.53 11.94
CA GLU A 183 17.82 -12.56 11.17
C GLU A 183 16.89 -11.49 10.61
N GLU A 184 17.47 -10.38 10.13
CA GLU A 184 16.73 -9.42 9.30
C GLU A 184 16.37 -10.10 7.98
N ILE A 185 15.08 -10.29 7.75
CA ILE A 185 14.53 -10.84 6.52
C ILE A 185 14.11 -9.69 5.62
N ARG A 186 14.56 -9.73 4.37
CA ARG A 186 14.12 -8.80 3.33
C ARG A 186 13.01 -9.44 2.51
N VAL A 187 11.86 -8.79 2.48
CA VAL A 187 10.76 -9.20 1.60
C VAL A 187 11.08 -8.72 0.19
N GLN A 188 11.19 -9.66 -0.76
CA GLN A 188 11.38 -9.31 -2.17
C GLN A 188 10.03 -8.89 -2.78
N SER A 189 9.71 -7.61 -2.68
CA SER A 189 8.50 -7.03 -3.29
C SER A 189 8.59 -6.86 -4.80
N VAL A 190 9.80 -6.92 -5.38
CA VAL A 190 10.05 -6.81 -6.82
C VAL A 190 10.57 -8.12 -7.39
N LYS A 191 9.83 -8.68 -8.35
CA LYS A 191 10.22 -9.90 -9.10
C LYS A 191 10.27 -9.58 -10.58
N ALA A 192 11.22 -10.17 -11.30
CA ALA A 192 11.31 -10.00 -12.75
C ALA A 192 11.92 -11.24 -13.41
N LYS A 193 11.43 -11.58 -14.60
CA LYS A 193 11.98 -12.65 -15.45
C LYS A 193 11.58 -12.45 -16.91
N MET A 194 12.31 -13.09 -17.82
CA MET A 194 11.82 -13.33 -19.18
C MET A 194 10.76 -14.43 -19.12
N VAL A 195 9.54 -14.12 -19.55
CA VAL A 195 8.42 -15.09 -19.56
C VAL A 195 8.31 -15.80 -20.90
N GLU A 196 8.78 -15.16 -21.96
CA GLU A 196 8.91 -15.69 -23.31
C GLU A 196 10.14 -15.06 -24.00
N PRO A 197 10.60 -15.60 -25.14
CA PRO A 197 11.63 -14.94 -25.95
C PRO A 197 11.25 -13.49 -26.24
N ASP A 198 12.14 -12.55 -25.90
CA ASP A 198 11.98 -11.10 -26.07
C ASP A 198 10.87 -10.42 -25.24
N TYR A 199 10.13 -11.14 -24.38
CA TYR A 199 9.09 -10.56 -23.52
C TYR A 199 9.43 -10.68 -22.03
N ALA A 200 9.49 -9.51 -21.38
CA ALA A 200 9.81 -9.37 -19.98
C ALA A 200 8.55 -9.22 -19.13
N TRP A 201 8.60 -9.76 -17.92
CA TRP A 201 7.60 -9.54 -16.89
C TRP A 201 8.27 -8.99 -15.64
N LEU A 202 7.71 -7.91 -15.11
CA LEU A 202 8.13 -7.22 -13.90
C LEU A 202 6.92 -7.13 -12.97
N ARG A 203 7.01 -7.70 -11.78
CA ARG A 203 5.97 -7.62 -10.75
C ARG A 203 6.45 -6.79 -9.58
N ILE A 204 5.56 -5.91 -9.12
CA ILE A 204 5.68 -5.19 -7.86
C ILE A 204 4.48 -5.61 -7.02
N SER A 205 4.72 -6.31 -5.91
CA SER A 205 3.66 -6.78 -5.02
C SER A 205 3.37 -5.83 -3.86
N GLN A 206 4.26 -4.86 -3.62
CA GLN A 206 4.10 -3.78 -2.65
C GLN A 206 5.14 -2.68 -2.91
N PHE A 207 4.76 -1.41 -2.73
CA PHE A 207 5.70 -0.29 -2.78
C PHE A 207 6.38 -0.06 -1.43
N GLN A 208 7.64 -0.45 -1.32
CA GLN A 208 8.49 -0.31 -0.15
C GLN A 208 9.62 0.68 -0.43
N GLU A 209 10.37 1.07 0.60
CA GLU A 209 11.54 1.97 0.44
C GLU A 209 12.51 1.56 -0.68
N PRO A 210 12.93 0.27 -0.83
CA PRO A 210 13.91 -0.13 -1.85
C PRO A 210 13.31 -0.46 -3.23
N THR A 211 12.00 -0.27 -3.44
CA THR A 211 11.31 -0.74 -4.67
C THR A 211 11.92 -0.17 -5.95
N VAL A 212 12.33 1.10 -5.94
CA VAL A 212 12.89 1.77 -7.13
C VAL A 212 14.25 1.17 -7.49
N GLU A 213 15.13 1.00 -6.51
CA GLU A 213 16.45 0.41 -6.68
C GLU A 213 16.38 -1.05 -7.10
N ASP A 214 15.47 -1.82 -6.48
CA ASP A 214 15.33 -3.24 -6.79
C ASP A 214 14.71 -3.47 -8.17
N MET A 215 13.74 -2.65 -8.57
CA MET A 215 13.27 -2.59 -9.96
C MET A 215 14.43 -2.27 -10.91
N ALA A 216 15.21 -1.22 -10.62
CA ALA A 216 16.29 -0.80 -11.49
C ALA A 216 17.33 -1.92 -11.70
N LYS A 217 17.71 -2.63 -10.62
CA LYS A 217 18.60 -3.80 -10.70
C LYS A 217 18.00 -4.93 -11.52
N LYS A 218 16.75 -5.32 -11.25
CA LYS A 218 16.09 -6.45 -11.92
C LYS A 218 15.91 -6.17 -13.41
N VAL A 219 15.49 -4.96 -13.78
CA VAL A 219 15.34 -4.55 -15.18
C VAL A 219 16.70 -4.48 -15.89
N THR A 220 17.74 -3.96 -15.24
CA THR A 220 19.11 -3.96 -15.80
C THR A 220 19.58 -5.39 -16.09
N ALA A 221 19.30 -6.33 -15.18
CA ALA A 221 19.64 -7.75 -15.38
C ALA A 221 18.87 -8.38 -16.57
N LEU A 222 17.59 -8.04 -16.76
CA LEU A 222 16.82 -8.49 -17.91
C LEU A 222 17.40 -8.00 -19.24
N TYR A 223 17.79 -6.72 -19.32
CA TYR A 223 18.41 -6.17 -20.53
C TYR A 223 19.84 -6.69 -20.78
N ALA A 224 20.56 -7.05 -19.72
CA ALA A 224 21.84 -7.74 -19.86
C ALA A 224 21.66 -9.16 -20.42
N GLN A 225 20.58 -9.85 -20.05
CA GLN A 225 20.23 -11.17 -20.59
C GLN A 225 19.73 -11.09 -22.05
N ASN A 226 18.88 -10.10 -22.35
CA ASN A 226 18.37 -9.86 -23.70
C ASN A 226 18.25 -8.35 -23.97
N PRO A 227 19.14 -7.76 -24.79
CA PRO A 227 19.08 -6.33 -25.09
C PRO A 227 17.90 -5.96 -26.00
N ASN A 228 17.27 -6.93 -26.66
CA ASN A 228 16.23 -6.73 -27.68
C ASN A 228 14.82 -7.06 -27.16
N ILE A 229 14.51 -6.69 -25.91
CA ILE A 229 13.15 -6.85 -25.36
C ILE A 229 12.15 -6.10 -26.25
N LYS A 230 11.17 -6.84 -26.79
CA LYS A 230 10.13 -6.35 -27.70
C LYS A 230 8.88 -5.87 -26.96
N GLY A 231 8.67 -6.33 -25.73
CA GLY A 231 7.52 -5.93 -24.92
C GLY A 231 7.74 -6.25 -23.45
N MET A 232 7.09 -5.50 -22.59
CA MET A 232 7.14 -5.73 -21.15
C MET A 232 5.74 -5.68 -20.53
N VAL A 233 5.53 -6.53 -19.53
CA VAL A 233 4.35 -6.51 -18.67
C VAL A 233 4.76 -6.04 -17.28
N LEU A 234 4.18 -4.94 -16.80
CA LEU A 234 4.27 -4.48 -15.41
C LEU A 234 3.05 -4.98 -14.65
N ASP A 235 3.24 -5.89 -13.71
CA ASP A 235 2.17 -6.52 -12.95
C ASP A 235 2.03 -5.91 -11.56
N LEU A 236 0.91 -5.20 -11.35
CA LEU A 236 0.51 -4.54 -10.11
C LEU A 236 -0.72 -5.20 -9.48
N ARG A 237 -1.13 -6.40 -9.94
CA ARG A 237 -2.28 -7.11 -9.38
C ARG A 237 -2.04 -7.48 -7.93
N ASN A 238 -3.07 -7.27 -7.09
CA ASN A 238 -3.05 -7.47 -5.64
C ASN A 238 -1.95 -6.68 -4.90
N ASP A 239 -1.52 -5.54 -5.45
CA ASP A 239 -0.63 -4.61 -4.77
C ASP A 239 -1.46 -3.51 -4.07
N PRO A 240 -1.52 -3.49 -2.72
CA PRO A 240 -2.30 -2.49 -1.98
C PRO A 240 -1.64 -1.09 -1.98
N GLY A 241 -0.52 -0.93 -2.68
CA GLY A 241 0.24 0.30 -2.79
C GLY A 241 1.42 0.33 -1.82
N GLY A 242 1.63 1.48 -1.17
CA GLY A 242 2.75 1.70 -0.27
C GLY A 242 3.32 3.10 -0.39
N VAL A 243 4.65 3.24 -0.40
CA VAL A 243 5.29 4.56 -0.40
C VAL A 243 5.14 5.29 -1.73
N VAL A 244 4.62 6.52 -1.68
CA VAL A 244 4.40 7.39 -2.86
C VAL A 244 5.69 7.65 -3.67
N PRO A 245 6.87 7.89 -3.06
CA PRO A 245 8.13 7.99 -3.79
C PRO A 245 8.42 6.77 -4.68
N GLY A 246 8.05 5.56 -4.23
CA GLY A 246 8.18 4.33 -5.00
C GLY A 246 7.34 4.37 -6.27
N ALA A 247 6.08 4.78 -6.19
CA ALA A 247 5.22 4.96 -7.36
C ALA A 247 5.79 5.97 -8.35
N ILE A 248 6.29 7.11 -7.84
CA ILE A 248 6.87 8.15 -8.69
C ILE A 248 8.12 7.65 -9.41
N GLY A 249 9.01 6.91 -8.72
CA GLY A 249 10.19 6.30 -9.34
C GLY A 249 9.85 5.25 -10.39
N VAL A 250 8.88 4.38 -10.11
CA VAL A 250 8.40 3.38 -11.08
C VAL A 250 7.80 4.06 -12.32
N SER A 251 6.93 5.06 -12.15
CA SER A 251 6.41 5.85 -13.27
C SER A 251 7.52 6.54 -14.06
N ALA A 252 8.51 7.13 -13.37
CA ALA A 252 9.62 7.84 -13.99
C ALA A 252 10.54 6.94 -14.84
N ALA A 253 10.59 5.64 -14.55
CA ALA A 253 11.34 4.68 -15.37
C ALA A 253 10.76 4.54 -16.78
N PHE A 254 9.44 4.72 -16.94
CA PHE A 254 8.72 4.54 -18.20
C PHE A 254 8.33 5.85 -18.88
N LEU A 255 8.23 6.95 -18.12
CA LEU A 255 7.81 8.25 -18.62
C LEU A 255 8.99 9.15 -19.01
N PRO A 256 8.77 10.18 -19.85
CA PRO A 256 9.76 11.23 -20.08
C PRO A 256 10.17 11.93 -18.78
N LYS A 257 11.34 12.58 -18.78
CA LYS A 257 11.78 13.35 -17.61
C LYS A 257 10.87 14.55 -17.41
N ASP A 258 10.76 15.01 -16.16
CA ASP A 258 10.10 16.27 -15.79
C ASP A 258 8.59 16.34 -16.02
N VAL A 259 7.95 15.24 -16.43
CA VAL A 259 6.49 15.19 -16.58
C VAL A 259 5.81 15.00 -15.23
N VAL A 260 4.57 15.48 -15.10
CA VAL A 260 3.75 15.29 -13.89
C VAL A 260 3.40 13.81 -13.75
N VAL A 261 3.60 13.24 -12.57
CA VAL A 261 3.17 11.87 -12.25
C VAL A 261 1.87 11.88 -11.47
N VAL A 262 1.76 12.75 -10.48
CA VAL A 262 0.60 12.83 -9.59
C VAL A 262 0.53 14.23 -8.98
N SER A 263 -0.68 14.71 -8.68
CA SER A 263 -0.87 15.92 -7.88
C SER A 263 -1.67 15.60 -6.62
N THR A 264 -1.47 16.35 -5.56
CA THR A 264 -2.16 16.23 -4.27
C THR A 264 -2.89 17.52 -3.94
N ASN A 265 -4.04 17.41 -3.27
CA ASN A 265 -4.81 18.54 -2.77
C ASN A 265 -5.30 18.25 -1.34
N GLY A 266 -4.73 18.95 -0.37
CA GLY A 266 -5.05 18.83 1.05
C GLY A 266 -5.30 20.19 1.73
N GLN A 267 -5.62 20.16 3.01
CA GLN A 267 -5.89 21.39 3.78
C GLN A 267 -4.62 22.22 4.02
N LEU A 268 -3.49 21.54 4.25
CA LEU A 268 -2.19 22.18 4.47
C LEU A 268 -1.54 22.53 3.13
N LEU A 269 -0.76 23.63 3.10
CA LEU A 269 0.00 24.02 1.90
C LEU A 269 0.95 22.89 1.44
N ASP A 270 1.66 22.25 2.36
CA ASP A 270 2.55 21.12 2.05
C ASP A 270 1.80 19.87 1.57
N SER A 271 0.49 19.82 1.74
CA SER A 271 -0.38 18.76 1.23
C SER A 271 -0.99 19.09 -0.13
N LYS A 272 -0.63 20.24 -0.72
CA LYS A 272 -0.98 20.64 -2.10
C LYS A 272 0.27 20.67 -2.96
N GLN A 273 0.56 19.58 -3.67
CA GLN A 273 1.81 19.44 -4.42
C GLN A 273 1.55 18.86 -5.81
N THR A 274 2.40 19.23 -6.76
CA THR A 274 2.54 18.53 -8.04
C THR A 274 3.87 17.79 -8.02
N LEU A 275 3.82 16.48 -8.19
CA LEU A 275 4.99 15.60 -8.11
C LEU A 275 5.37 15.14 -9.52
N TYR A 276 6.67 15.21 -9.83
CA TYR A 276 7.20 15.03 -11.18
C TYR A 276 8.09 13.79 -11.27
N ALA A 277 8.31 13.30 -12.50
CA ALA A 277 9.26 12.26 -12.82
C ALA A 277 10.72 12.78 -12.71
N ARG A 278 11.15 13.10 -11.48
CA ARG A 278 12.47 13.64 -11.14
C ARG A 278 13.05 12.95 -9.90
N PRO A 279 14.38 12.77 -9.83
CA PRO A 279 15.04 12.12 -8.69
C PRO A 279 14.69 12.73 -7.33
N GLU A 280 14.47 14.05 -7.26
CA GLU A 280 14.06 14.74 -6.03
C GLU A 280 12.78 14.18 -5.38
N PHE A 281 11.92 13.51 -6.15
CA PHE A 281 10.66 12.94 -5.67
C PHE A 281 10.70 11.43 -5.39
N TYR A 282 11.78 10.73 -5.76
CA TYR A 282 11.85 9.26 -5.61
C TYR A 282 13.19 8.70 -5.12
N ALA A 283 14.30 9.44 -5.20
CA ALA A 283 15.63 8.94 -4.82
C ALA A 283 15.88 8.92 -3.29
N GLY A 284 14.93 9.43 -2.50
CA GLY A 284 15.01 9.41 -1.04
C GLY A 284 16.26 10.12 -0.51
N ARG A 285 16.99 9.45 0.40
CA ARG A 285 18.25 9.95 0.99
C ARG A 285 19.50 9.42 0.30
N HIS A 286 19.36 8.65 -0.78
CA HIS A 286 20.50 8.04 -1.46
C HIS A 286 21.18 9.05 -2.42
N PRO A 287 22.53 9.08 -2.46
CA PRO A 287 23.23 9.90 -3.43
C PRO A 287 23.09 9.30 -4.84
N GLY A 288 22.47 10.05 -5.75
CA GLY A 288 22.36 9.70 -7.17
C GLY A 288 20.97 9.25 -7.60
N ASP A 289 20.74 9.24 -8.91
CA ASP A 289 19.46 8.81 -9.50
C ASP A 289 19.48 7.28 -9.71
N PRO A 290 18.65 6.49 -8.98
CA PRO A 290 18.61 5.03 -9.12
C PRO A 290 18.20 4.58 -10.53
N LEU A 291 17.56 5.44 -11.33
CA LEU A 291 17.13 5.16 -12.68
C LEU A 291 18.17 5.52 -13.74
N GLN A 292 19.28 6.15 -13.37
CA GLN A 292 20.27 6.70 -14.32
C GLN A 292 20.84 5.66 -15.29
N LYS A 293 21.00 4.42 -14.83
CA LYS A 293 21.60 3.31 -15.61
C LYS A 293 20.57 2.50 -16.38
N LEU A 294 19.29 2.83 -16.28
CA LEU A 294 18.25 2.09 -16.99
C LEU A 294 18.35 2.32 -18.50
N PRO A 295 18.13 1.27 -19.31
CA PRO A 295 18.09 1.38 -20.77
C PRO A 295 17.06 2.42 -21.24
N ALA A 296 17.46 3.32 -22.13
CA ALA A 296 16.54 4.31 -22.71
C ALA A 296 15.33 3.68 -23.41
N ALA A 297 15.47 2.44 -23.91
CA ALA A 297 14.41 1.66 -24.52
C ALA A 297 13.19 1.44 -23.60
N LEU A 298 13.36 1.51 -22.27
CA LEU A 298 12.24 1.42 -21.31
C LEU A 298 11.18 2.50 -21.52
N LYS A 299 11.52 3.63 -22.13
CA LYS A 299 10.55 4.70 -22.41
C LYS A 299 9.73 4.48 -23.68
N SER A 300 10.13 3.54 -24.53
CA SER A 300 9.50 3.29 -25.84
C SER A 300 9.06 1.84 -26.06
N VAL A 301 9.59 0.88 -25.30
CA VAL A 301 9.20 -0.54 -25.42
C VAL A 301 7.69 -0.69 -25.15
N PRO A 302 6.94 -1.42 -25.99
CA PRO A 302 5.53 -1.73 -25.74
C PRO A 302 5.31 -2.22 -24.29
N LEU A 303 4.35 -1.60 -23.60
CA LEU A 303 4.11 -1.82 -22.17
C LEU A 303 2.64 -2.10 -21.91
N VAL A 304 2.36 -3.19 -21.21
CA VAL A 304 1.06 -3.47 -20.60
C VAL A 304 1.20 -3.40 -19.09
N VAL A 305 0.26 -2.76 -18.41
CA VAL A 305 0.16 -2.79 -16.94
C VAL A 305 -1.02 -3.67 -16.56
N LEU A 306 -0.76 -4.73 -15.81
CA LEU A 306 -1.80 -5.59 -15.25
C LEU A 306 -2.25 -5.05 -13.89
N VAL A 307 -3.55 -4.87 -13.73
CA VAL A 307 -4.19 -4.36 -12.51
C VAL A 307 -5.42 -5.19 -12.16
N ASN A 308 -5.85 -5.14 -10.90
CA ASN A 308 -7.14 -5.66 -10.49
C ASN A 308 -7.72 -4.88 -9.30
N SER A 309 -8.85 -5.31 -8.75
CA SER A 309 -9.47 -4.65 -7.58
C SER A 309 -8.59 -4.65 -6.33
N GLY A 310 -7.57 -5.51 -6.25
CA GLY A 310 -6.55 -5.47 -5.20
C GLY A 310 -5.42 -4.47 -5.45
N SER A 311 -5.35 -3.86 -6.64
CA SER A 311 -4.42 -2.76 -6.95
C SER A 311 -4.95 -1.46 -6.33
N ALA A 312 -4.18 -0.83 -5.44
CA ALA A 312 -4.63 0.37 -4.72
C ALA A 312 -3.53 1.42 -4.55
N SER A 313 -3.94 2.68 -4.31
CA SER A 313 -3.05 3.77 -3.88
C SER A 313 -1.83 3.95 -4.81
N ALA A 314 -0.61 3.66 -4.34
CA ALA A 314 0.61 3.80 -5.13
C ALA A 314 0.55 3.07 -6.50
N SER A 315 -0.08 1.89 -6.56
CA SER A 315 -0.28 1.16 -7.82
C SER A 315 -1.22 1.90 -8.78
N GLU A 316 -2.24 2.58 -8.24
CA GLU A 316 -3.18 3.39 -9.02
C GLU A 316 -2.54 4.70 -9.51
N ILE A 317 -1.57 5.26 -8.77
CA ILE A 317 -0.73 6.36 -9.25
C ILE A 317 0.05 5.92 -10.49
N VAL A 318 0.70 4.74 -10.43
CA VAL A 318 1.48 4.22 -11.57
C VAL A 318 0.58 3.95 -12.78
N ALA A 319 -0.52 3.21 -12.57
CA ALA A 319 -1.46 2.88 -13.64
C ALA A 319 -2.08 4.15 -14.24
N GLY A 320 -2.57 5.07 -13.41
CA GLY A 320 -3.18 6.33 -13.86
C GLY A 320 -2.21 7.24 -14.60
N ALA A 321 -0.96 7.37 -14.14
CA ALA A 321 0.05 8.16 -14.84
C ALA A 321 0.40 7.56 -16.19
N LEU A 322 0.68 6.25 -16.25
CA LEU A 322 1.03 5.59 -17.52
C LEU A 322 -0.14 5.58 -18.51
N GLN A 323 -1.38 5.46 -18.03
CA GLN A 323 -2.58 5.54 -18.85
C GLN A 323 -2.78 6.95 -19.43
N ASP A 324 -2.66 7.99 -18.59
CA ASP A 324 -2.90 9.37 -19.00
C ASP A 324 -1.91 9.87 -20.07
N TYR A 325 -0.66 9.41 -20.01
CA TYR A 325 0.33 9.65 -21.07
C TYR A 325 0.22 8.71 -22.26
N LYS A 326 -0.74 7.77 -22.26
CA LYS A 326 -0.86 6.68 -23.25
C LYS A 326 0.44 5.90 -23.41
N ARG A 327 1.22 5.80 -22.32
CA ARG A 327 2.50 5.10 -22.30
C ARG A 327 2.30 3.60 -22.21
N ALA A 328 1.26 3.14 -21.52
CA ALA A 328 0.94 1.73 -21.39
C ALA A 328 -0.55 1.48 -21.63
N THR A 329 -0.87 0.27 -22.10
CA THR A 329 -2.24 -0.25 -22.04
C THR A 329 -2.49 -0.81 -20.66
N ILE A 330 -3.51 -0.30 -19.95
CA ILE A 330 -3.95 -0.85 -18.68
C ILE A 330 -4.91 -2.01 -18.96
N MET A 331 -4.62 -3.18 -18.40
CA MET A 331 -5.35 -4.42 -18.67
C MET A 331 -5.68 -5.14 -17.36
N GLY A 332 -6.87 -5.73 -17.28
CA GLY A 332 -7.34 -6.43 -16.08
C GLY A 332 -8.75 -5.98 -15.69
N SER A 333 -8.97 -5.69 -14.43
CA SER A 333 -10.23 -5.19 -13.89
C SER A 333 -10.05 -3.82 -13.23
N GLN A 334 -11.16 -3.17 -12.88
CA GLN A 334 -11.13 -1.86 -12.23
C GLN A 334 -10.43 -1.95 -10.86
N THR A 335 -9.56 -0.98 -10.58
CA THR A 335 -8.78 -0.95 -9.34
C THR A 335 -9.60 -0.54 -8.11
N PHE A 336 -8.99 -0.64 -6.93
CA PHE A 336 -9.65 -0.46 -5.64
C PHE A 336 -10.31 0.91 -5.45
N GLY A 337 -9.68 1.99 -5.92
CA GLY A 337 -10.19 3.36 -5.82
C GLY A 337 -9.71 4.17 -4.63
N LYS A 338 -8.53 3.90 -4.08
CA LYS A 338 -7.99 4.68 -2.96
C LYS A 338 -7.23 5.89 -3.48
N GLY A 339 -7.94 7.00 -3.69
CA GLY A 339 -7.44 8.31 -4.11
C GLY A 339 -7.01 9.25 -2.98
N SER A 340 -6.73 8.73 -1.78
CA SER A 340 -6.37 9.50 -0.60
C SER A 340 -4.89 9.33 -0.22
N VAL A 341 -4.30 10.37 0.36
CA VAL A 341 -2.92 10.39 0.86
C VAL A 341 -2.93 10.41 2.37
N GLN A 342 -2.27 9.43 2.98
CA GLN A 342 -2.04 9.42 4.41
C GLN A 342 -0.67 10.01 4.74
N THR A 343 -0.65 10.96 5.68
CA THR A 343 0.59 11.46 6.27
C THR A 343 0.77 10.89 7.67
N LEU A 344 1.96 10.39 7.93
CA LEU A 344 2.36 9.93 9.24
C LEU A 344 2.82 11.12 10.10
N ARG A 345 2.15 11.34 11.23
CA ARG A 345 2.52 12.33 12.24
C ARG A 345 2.98 11.60 13.49
N GLN A 346 4.29 11.57 13.69
CA GLN A 346 4.88 10.99 14.89
C GLN A 346 4.52 11.83 16.11
N LEU A 347 3.99 11.18 17.15
CA LEU A 347 3.59 11.82 18.41
C LEU A 347 4.66 11.64 19.49
N THR A 348 5.26 10.45 19.56
CA THR A 348 6.37 10.14 20.46
C THR A 348 7.42 9.30 19.70
N ALA A 349 8.52 8.92 20.35
CA ALA A 349 9.53 8.05 19.74
C ALA A 349 8.94 6.75 19.15
N ASP A 350 7.88 6.23 19.78
CA ASP A 350 7.29 4.93 19.46
C ASP A 350 5.82 4.99 18.99
N THR A 351 5.19 6.17 18.90
CA THR A 351 3.77 6.28 18.51
C THR A 351 3.55 7.33 17.43
N ALA A 352 2.49 7.14 16.64
CA ALA A 352 2.14 8.07 15.57
C ALA A 352 0.65 8.06 15.26
N VAL A 353 0.19 9.06 14.51
CA VAL A 353 -1.11 9.02 13.83
C VAL A 353 -0.86 8.98 12.33
N LYS A 354 -1.47 8.02 11.64
CA LYS A 354 -1.57 8.02 10.19
C LYS A 354 -2.89 8.71 9.84
N LEU A 355 -2.82 9.89 9.24
CA LEU A 355 -4.00 10.71 8.94
C LEU A 355 -4.16 10.93 7.45
N THR A 356 -5.37 10.85 6.94
CA THR A 356 -5.67 11.31 5.59
C THR A 356 -5.59 12.84 5.53
N THR A 357 -4.64 13.37 4.76
CA THR A 357 -4.37 14.82 4.69
C THR A 357 -4.62 15.43 3.33
N ALA A 358 -4.68 14.61 2.28
CA ALA A 358 -4.92 15.05 0.92
C ALA A 358 -5.66 13.98 0.11
N ARG A 359 -6.25 14.42 -1.01
CA ARG A 359 -6.61 13.57 -2.14
C ARG A 359 -5.55 13.69 -3.23
N TYR A 360 -5.38 12.68 -4.05
CA TYR A 360 -4.50 12.77 -5.21
C TYR A 360 -5.23 12.56 -6.54
N TYR A 361 -4.63 13.10 -7.60
CA TYR A 361 -5.20 13.16 -8.93
C TYR A 361 -4.14 12.74 -9.95
N THR A 362 -4.59 12.07 -11.00
CA THR A 362 -3.72 11.65 -12.12
C THR A 362 -3.19 12.87 -12.90
N PRO A 363 -2.25 12.72 -13.83
CA PRO A 363 -1.73 13.84 -14.63
C PRO A 363 -2.80 14.66 -15.36
N ASN A 364 -3.88 14.03 -15.81
CA ASN A 364 -5.02 14.72 -16.44
C ASN A 364 -6.03 15.30 -15.43
N GLY A 365 -5.71 15.29 -14.13
CA GLY A 365 -6.58 15.80 -13.07
C GLY A 365 -7.74 14.88 -12.68
N ARG A 366 -7.73 13.60 -13.11
CA ARG A 366 -8.80 12.65 -12.78
C ARG A 366 -8.76 12.31 -11.28
N ALA A 367 -9.90 12.49 -10.61
CA ALA A 367 -10.10 12.02 -9.24
C ALA A 367 -10.43 10.53 -9.26
N ILE A 368 -9.69 9.75 -8.48
CA ILE A 368 -9.84 8.28 -8.45
C ILE A 368 -10.34 7.75 -7.12
N GLN A 369 -10.57 8.62 -6.14
CA GLN A 369 -11.13 8.25 -4.84
C GLN A 369 -12.53 7.61 -5.02
N ALA A 370 -12.78 6.45 -4.40
CA ALA A 370 -14.01 5.68 -4.55
C ALA A 370 -14.37 5.27 -6.00
N LYS A 371 -13.43 5.39 -6.95
CA LYS A 371 -13.63 5.01 -8.36
C LYS A 371 -12.55 4.06 -8.86
N GLY A 372 -11.29 4.41 -8.65
CA GLY A 372 -10.14 3.70 -9.19
C GLY A 372 -9.87 4.01 -10.67
N ILE A 373 -8.90 3.28 -11.20
CA ILE A 373 -8.49 3.26 -12.59
C ILE A 373 -9.31 2.20 -13.32
N VAL A 374 -10.03 2.64 -14.34
CA VAL A 374 -10.73 1.73 -15.27
C VAL A 374 -9.70 1.25 -16.30
N PRO A 375 -9.55 -0.07 -16.52
CA PRO A 375 -8.60 -0.59 -17.50
C PRO A 375 -9.03 -0.23 -18.92
N ASP A 376 -8.05 -0.06 -19.81
CA ASP A 376 -8.30 0.13 -21.25
C ASP A 376 -8.83 -1.16 -21.89
N MET A 377 -8.40 -2.32 -21.36
CA MET A 377 -8.83 -3.64 -21.78
C MET A 377 -9.28 -4.46 -20.57
N ALA A 378 -10.60 -4.56 -20.40
CA ALA A 378 -11.19 -5.40 -19.36
C ALA A 378 -11.01 -6.88 -19.70
N ILE A 379 -10.39 -7.65 -18.81
CA ILE A 379 -10.23 -9.11 -18.92
C ILE A 379 -10.56 -9.78 -17.59
N ASP A 380 -11.01 -11.02 -17.65
CA ASP A 380 -11.27 -11.83 -16.46
C ASP A 380 -9.97 -12.39 -15.87
N ASP A 381 -9.99 -12.75 -14.59
CA ASP A 381 -8.84 -13.39 -13.92
C ASP A 381 -8.61 -14.84 -14.40
N THR A 382 -9.64 -15.46 -14.99
CA THR A 382 -9.62 -16.85 -15.42
C THR A 382 -10.21 -17.01 -16.81
N VAL A 383 -9.86 -18.11 -17.47
CA VAL A 383 -10.36 -18.43 -18.82
C VAL A 383 -11.89 -18.51 -18.84
N ASP A 384 -12.51 -18.98 -17.76
CA ASP A 384 -13.96 -19.25 -17.72
C ASP A 384 -14.80 -18.02 -17.37
N GLY A 385 -14.17 -16.89 -17.03
CA GLY A 385 -14.87 -15.66 -16.61
C GLY A 385 -15.46 -15.75 -15.20
N GLU A 386 -15.09 -16.77 -14.44
CA GLU A 386 -15.51 -16.99 -13.04
C GLU A 386 -14.51 -16.37 -12.05
N GLY A 387 -14.03 -15.16 -12.33
CA GLY A 387 -13.11 -14.44 -11.45
C GLY A 387 -13.79 -14.00 -10.15
N LEU A 388 -13.07 -14.03 -9.02
CA LEU A 388 -13.55 -13.50 -7.73
C LEU A 388 -13.49 -11.96 -7.67
N ASP A 389 -12.94 -11.32 -8.70
CA ASP A 389 -12.63 -9.89 -8.65
C ASP A 389 -13.86 -8.98 -8.61
N SER A 390 -14.99 -9.42 -9.19
CA SER A 390 -16.27 -8.72 -9.10
C SER A 390 -16.91 -8.77 -7.71
N LEU A 391 -16.44 -9.67 -6.85
CA LEU A 391 -16.92 -9.88 -5.47
C LEU A 391 -15.99 -9.25 -4.44
N ARG A 392 -14.91 -8.60 -4.87
CA ARG A 392 -13.95 -7.94 -3.98
C ARG A 392 -14.43 -6.56 -3.59
N LEU A 393 -14.29 -6.25 -2.30
CA LEU A 393 -14.52 -4.92 -1.74
C LEU A 393 -13.65 -3.88 -2.44
N ARG A 394 -14.25 -2.73 -2.76
CA ARG A 394 -13.57 -1.52 -3.25
C ARG A 394 -13.72 -0.39 -2.25
N GLU A 395 -13.01 0.71 -2.50
CA GLU A 395 -13.06 1.89 -1.63
C GLU A 395 -14.49 2.41 -1.43
N ALA A 396 -15.33 2.39 -2.47
CA ALA A 396 -16.72 2.83 -2.40
C ALA A 396 -17.62 1.94 -1.52
N ASP A 397 -17.19 0.71 -1.23
CA ASP A 397 -17.93 -0.25 -0.41
C ASP A 397 -17.57 -0.12 1.07
N LEU A 398 -16.51 0.63 1.41
CA LEU A 398 -16.09 0.82 2.80
C LEU A 398 -17.03 1.78 3.54
N GLU A 399 -17.32 1.44 4.79
CA GLU A 399 -17.96 2.38 5.71
C GLU A 399 -17.07 3.63 5.89
N LYS A 400 -17.71 4.81 5.87
CA LYS A 400 -17.04 6.12 6.04
C LYS A 400 -15.96 6.42 4.99
N HIS A 401 -16.01 5.77 3.83
CA HIS A 401 -15.11 6.12 2.73
C HIS A 401 -15.25 7.60 2.36
N LEU A 402 -14.16 8.19 1.86
CA LEU A 402 -14.21 9.58 1.41
C LEU A 402 -14.83 9.65 0.01
N ALA A 403 -15.82 10.51 -0.18
CA ALA A 403 -16.35 10.83 -1.50
C ALA A 403 -15.33 11.58 -2.37
N ASN A 404 -15.57 11.57 -3.69
CA ASN A 404 -14.81 12.37 -4.64
C ASN A 404 -15.00 13.86 -4.36
N GLY A 405 -13.90 14.59 -4.20
CA GLY A 405 -13.89 16.01 -3.86
C GLY A 405 -14.50 16.96 -4.93
N ASN A 406 -15.01 16.42 -6.04
CA ASN A 406 -15.54 17.18 -7.18
C ASN A 406 -17.08 17.18 -7.25
N GLY A 407 -17.79 16.60 -6.28
CA GLY A 407 -19.26 16.66 -6.21
C GLY A 407 -20.01 15.81 -7.25
N GLU A 408 -19.32 14.89 -7.94
CA GLU A 408 -19.98 13.90 -8.79
C GLU A 408 -20.70 12.85 -7.92
N GLU A 409 -21.93 12.49 -8.31
CA GLU A 409 -22.77 11.54 -7.58
C GLU A 409 -22.03 10.22 -7.32
N GLU A 410 -22.13 9.75 -6.08
CA GLU A 410 -21.66 8.44 -5.67
C GLU A 410 -22.32 7.37 -6.56
N VAL A 411 -21.49 6.57 -7.23
CA VAL A 411 -21.99 5.33 -7.84
C VAL A 411 -22.35 4.43 -6.67
N LYS A 412 -23.64 4.41 -6.30
CA LYS A 412 -24.16 3.52 -5.28
C LYS A 412 -23.69 2.11 -5.61
N SER A 413 -22.93 1.52 -4.69
CA SER A 413 -22.60 0.11 -4.75
C SER A 413 -23.88 -0.72 -4.78
N ARG A 414 -23.82 -1.86 -5.45
CA ARG A 414 -24.93 -2.81 -5.65
C ARG A 414 -25.37 -3.38 -4.29
N ASN A 415 -26.15 -2.64 -3.51
CA ASN A 415 -27.02 -3.24 -2.50
C ASN A 415 -28.27 -3.80 -3.18
N GLY A 416 -28.06 -4.77 -4.08
CA GLY A 416 -29.06 -5.79 -4.30
C GLY A 416 -28.93 -6.76 -3.14
N ARG A 417 -29.98 -6.96 -2.36
CA ARG A 417 -30.11 -8.08 -1.43
C ARG A 417 -30.01 -9.39 -2.22
N VAL A 418 -28.79 -9.80 -2.56
CA VAL A 418 -28.46 -11.20 -2.77
C VAL A 418 -28.38 -11.79 -1.37
N ASP A 419 -28.93 -12.98 -1.16
CA ASP A 419 -28.86 -13.65 0.14
C ASP A 419 -27.38 -13.80 0.50
N GLU A 420 -26.92 -13.09 1.54
CA GLU A 420 -25.50 -13.03 1.95
C GLU A 420 -24.91 -14.43 2.11
N LEU A 421 -25.76 -15.39 2.53
CA LEU A 421 -25.40 -16.79 2.67
C LEU A 421 -25.22 -17.52 1.33
N GLU A 422 -26.06 -17.26 0.32
CA GLU A 422 -25.89 -17.85 -1.02
C GLU A 422 -24.64 -17.29 -1.72
N GLU A 423 -24.37 -16.00 -1.53
CA GLU A 423 -23.19 -15.34 -2.09
C GLU A 423 -21.90 -15.81 -1.40
N GLU A 424 -21.91 -15.94 -0.07
CA GLU A 424 -20.81 -16.50 0.70
C GLU A 424 -20.54 -17.98 0.32
N GLN A 425 -21.59 -18.78 0.13
CA GLN A 425 -21.47 -20.16 -0.36
C GLN A 425 -20.91 -20.23 -1.78
N ARG A 426 -21.31 -19.32 -2.66
CA ARG A 426 -20.78 -19.22 -4.03
C ARG A 426 -19.31 -18.80 -4.03
N ILE A 427 -18.92 -17.85 -3.18
CA ILE A 427 -17.52 -17.43 -2.98
C ILE A 427 -16.69 -18.60 -2.47
N LEU A 428 -17.17 -19.34 -1.45
CA LEU A 428 -16.51 -20.53 -0.94
C LEU A 428 -16.38 -21.63 -1.98
N ALA A 429 -17.41 -21.84 -2.82
CA ALA A 429 -17.37 -22.82 -3.91
C ALA A 429 -16.36 -22.42 -4.99
N LEU A 430 -16.32 -21.14 -5.37
CA LEU A 430 -15.35 -20.59 -6.32
C LEU A 430 -13.92 -20.66 -5.76
N ALA A 431 -13.71 -20.28 -4.51
CA ALA A 431 -12.41 -20.32 -3.83
C ALA A 431 -11.89 -21.75 -3.66
N LYS A 432 -12.77 -22.75 -3.45
CA LYS A 432 -12.39 -24.17 -3.41
C LYS A 432 -12.05 -24.73 -4.80
N LYS A 433 -12.67 -24.20 -5.86
CA LYS A 433 -12.48 -24.66 -7.24
C LYS A 433 -11.20 -24.08 -7.86
N HIS A 434 -10.81 -22.87 -7.48
CA HIS A 434 -9.68 -22.15 -8.07
C HIS A 434 -8.39 -22.32 -7.25
N LYS A 435 -7.34 -22.86 -7.88
CA LYS A 435 -5.99 -22.86 -7.31
C LYS A 435 -5.47 -21.42 -7.22
N PRO A 436 -4.65 -21.07 -6.21
CA PRO A 436 -3.94 -19.80 -6.17
C PRO A 436 -3.15 -19.58 -7.47
N ILE A 437 -3.26 -18.38 -8.05
CA ILE A 437 -2.54 -18.02 -9.27
C ILE A 437 -1.04 -17.96 -8.96
N GLU A 438 -0.24 -18.66 -9.75
CA GLU A 438 1.21 -18.47 -9.76
C GLU A 438 1.57 -17.33 -10.71
N PHE A 439 1.79 -16.15 -10.16
CA PHE A 439 2.11 -14.96 -10.95
C PHE A 439 3.34 -15.14 -11.83
N GLY A 440 3.23 -14.80 -13.11
CA GLY A 440 4.33 -14.95 -14.05
C GLY A 440 4.50 -16.36 -14.60
N SER A 441 3.62 -17.32 -14.27
CA SER A 441 3.64 -18.66 -14.83
C SER A 441 2.97 -18.69 -16.22
N LYS A 442 3.00 -19.85 -16.90
CA LYS A 442 2.34 -20.02 -18.20
C LYS A 442 0.81 -20.15 -18.05
N GLU A 443 0.36 -20.51 -16.86
CA GLU A 443 -1.04 -20.69 -16.48
C GLU A 443 -1.68 -19.37 -16.02
N ASP A 444 -0.90 -18.30 -15.88
CA ASP A 444 -1.37 -16.95 -15.55
C ASP A 444 -2.13 -16.35 -16.75
N PHE A 445 -3.46 -16.52 -16.73
CA PHE A 445 -4.33 -16.11 -17.83
C PHE A 445 -4.23 -14.61 -18.18
N PRO A 446 -4.29 -13.67 -17.21
CA PRO A 446 -4.09 -12.25 -17.52
C PRO A 446 -2.72 -11.93 -18.12
N LEU A 447 -1.66 -12.60 -17.68
CA LEU A 447 -0.34 -12.45 -18.31
C LEU A 447 -0.35 -12.95 -19.76
N ALA A 448 -0.99 -14.09 -20.03
CA ALA A 448 -1.13 -14.59 -21.40
C ALA A 448 -1.88 -13.59 -22.29
N GLN A 449 -2.93 -12.93 -21.77
CA GLN A 449 -3.65 -11.88 -22.49
C GLN A 449 -2.78 -10.64 -22.77
N ALA A 450 -1.99 -10.21 -21.79
CA ALA A 450 -1.04 -9.11 -21.98
C ALA A 450 0.01 -9.44 -23.05
N LEU A 451 0.54 -10.66 -23.05
CA LEU A 451 1.49 -11.12 -24.05
C LEU A 451 0.86 -11.22 -25.44
N ASN A 452 -0.40 -11.66 -25.54
CA ASN A 452 -1.13 -11.66 -26.80
C ASN A 452 -1.25 -10.24 -27.37
N HIS A 453 -1.65 -9.27 -26.54
CA HIS A 453 -1.72 -7.87 -26.95
C HIS A 453 -0.39 -7.33 -27.45
N LEU A 454 0.70 -7.57 -26.70
CA LEU A 454 2.04 -7.13 -27.09
C LEU A 454 2.53 -7.74 -28.42
N LYS A 455 2.02 -8.93 -28.77
CA LYS A 455 2.32 -9.63 -30.04
C LYS A 455 1.33 -9.30 -31.17
N GLY A 456 0.30 -8.49 -30.91
CA GLY A 456 -0.78 -8.23 -31.87
C GLY A 456 -1.71 -9.42 -32.11
N LEU A 457 -1.77 -10.36 -31.17
CA LEU A 457 -2.69 -11.50 -31.20
C LEU A 457 -4.04 -11.15 -30.54
N PRO A 458 -5.13 -11.88 -30.84
CA PRO A 458 -6.42 -11.66 -30.20
C PRO A 458 -6.37 -11.78 -28.67
N VAL A 459 -7.04 -10.85 -28.00
CA VAL A 459 -7.22 -10.83 -26.54
C VAL A 459 -8.64 -11.25 -26.20
N LYS A 460 -8.79 -12.15 -25.22
CA LYS A 460 -10.10 -12.54 -24.68
C LYS A 460 -10.54 -11.52 -23.65
N LEU A 461 -11.35 -10.57 -24.09
CA LEU A 461 -11.95 -9.56 -23.22
C LEU A 461 -13.02 -10.16 -22.30
N ALA A 462 -13.16 -9.57 -21.12
CA ALA A 462 -14.26 -9.86 -20.22
C ALA A 462 -15.59 -9.55 -20.92
N LYS A 463 -16.62 -10.35 -20.64
CA LYS A 463 -17.97 -10.02 -21.11
C LYS A 463 -18.40 -8.74 -20.41
N ALA A 464 -18.79 -7.73 -21.18
CA ALA A 464 -19.29 -6.49 -20.61
C ALA A 464 -20.50 -6.81 -19.70
N ASP A 465 -20.43 -6.39 -18.44
CA ASP A 465 -21.61 -6.22 -17.62
C ASP A 465 -22.57 -5.30 -18.38
N ALA A 466 -23.79 -5.75 -18.65
CA ALA A 466 -24.78 -4.96 -19.38
C ALA A 466 -24.95 -3.58 -18.69
N PRO A 467 -24.99 -2.47 -19.45
CA PRO A 467 -25.18 -1.16 -18.86
C PRO A 467 -26.52 -1.12 -18.11
N VAL A 468 -26.47 -0.68 -16.85
CA VAL A 468 -27.67 -0.40 -16.05
C VAL A 468 -28.47 0.65 -16.80
N ALA A 469 -29.63 0.25 -17.31
CA ALA A 469 -30.60 1.18 -17.85
C ALA A 469 -30.85 2.27 -16.81
N ALA A 470 -30.55 3.52 -17.16
CA ALA A 470 -30.88 4.68 -16.36
C ALA A 470 -32.37 4.57 -15.99
N ALA A 471 -32.66 4.52 -14.70
CA ALA A 471 -34.02 4.52 -14.20
C ALA A 471 -34.75 5.72 -14.80
N ALA A 472 -35.70 5.46 -15.69
CA ALA A 472 -36.56 6.48 -16.25
C ALA A 472 -37.26 7.19 -15.10
N LYS A 473 -37.13 8.52 -15.06
CA LYS A 473 -37.86 9.37 -14.12
C LYS A 473 -39.35 9.04 -14.20
N PRO A 474 -40.08 8.89 -13.08
CA PRO A 474 -41.53 8.75 -13.15
C PRO A 474 -42.10 10.03 -13.75
N GLU A 475 -42.88 9.89 -14.82
CA GLU A 475 -43.70 10.97 -15.35
C GLU A 475 -44.63 11.50 -14.25
N GLU A 476 -44.51 12.79 -14.00
CA GLU A 476 -45.40 13.57 -13.17
C GLU A 476 -46.80 13.56 -13.81
N LYS A 477 -47.69 12.69 -13.33
CA LYS A 477 -49.11 12.73 -13.70
C LYS A 477 -49.71 14.02 -13.15
N ALA A 478 -49.84 15.00 -14.04
CA ALA A 478 -50.67 16.18 -13.83
C ALA A 478 -52.10 15.75 -13.48
N ALA A 479 -52.52 16.05 -12.24
CA ALA A 479 -53.90 15.95 -11.83
C ALA A 479 -54.72 17.04 -12.55
N LYS A 480 -55.52 16.64 -13.53
CA LYS A 480 -56.71 17.38 -13.98
C LYS A 480 -57.94 16.56 -13.62
N LYS A 481 -58.57 16.91 -12.50
CA LYS A 481 -60.02 17.22 -12.41
C LYS A 481 -60.36 17.71 -11.02
#